data_AF-A0A223MA87-F1
#
_entry.id   AF-A0A223MA87-F1
#
_cell.length_a   1.000
_cell.length_b   1.000
_cell.length_c   1.000
_cell.angle_alpha   90.00
_cell.angle_beta   90.00
_cell.angle_gamma   90.00
#
_symmetry.space_group_name_H-M   'P 1'
#
loop_
_entity.id
_entity.type
_entity.pdbx_description
1 polymer ?
#
loop_
_entity_poly.entity_id
_entity_poly.type
_entity_poly.pdbx_seq_one_letter_code
_entity_poly.pdbx_strand_id
1 'polypeptide(L)' 'MHKHELKKILKEKITRKLAIIPLFIGQKNRKIKLEIALAKGKTKLDKRNLIKERDQKREAAKFLKNYY' A
#
# COMPACT_ATOMS: atom_id res chain seq x y z
N MET A 1 -11.22 7.68 18.19
CA MET A 1 -10.83 8.55 17.07
C MET A 1 -11.09 9.97 17.49
N HIS A 2 -10.04 10.78 17.62
CA HIS A 2 -10.20 12.16 18.05
C HIS A 2 -10.52 13.06 16.85
N LYS A 3 -11.37 14.08 17.07
CA LYS A 3 -11.84 15.01 16.03
C LYS A 3 -10.66 15.72 15.32
N HIS A 4 -9.53 15.87 16.00
CA HIS A 4 -8.30 16.44 15.42
C HIS A 4 -7.65 15.52 14.38
N GLU A 5 -7.65 14.19 14.60
CA GLU A 5 -6.98 13.22 13.73
C GLU A 5 -7.68 13.17 12.39
N LEU A 6 -9.01 13.16 12.42
CA LEU A 6 -9.87 13.27 11.25
C LEU A 6 -9.54 14.50 10.40
N LYS A 7 -9.44 15.68 11.02
CA LYS A 7 -9.10 16.92 10.29
C LYS A 7 -7.71 16.87 9.67
N LYS A 8 -6.72 16.31 10.38
CA LYS A 8 -5.35 16.17 9.88
C LYS A 8 -5.29 15.22 8.67
N ILE A 9 -5.92 14.05 8.78
CA ILE A 9 -6.00 13.05 7.70
C ILE A 9 -6.73 13.62 6.49
N LEU A 10 -7.84 14.33 6.69
CA LEU A 10 -8.61 14.93 5.60
C LEU A 10 -7.79 16.01 4.87
N LYS A 11 -7.05 16.83 5.62
CA LYS A 11 -6.16 17.85 5.07
C LYS A 11 -5.03 17.23 4.25
N GLU A 12 -4.35 16.21 4.78
CA GLU A 12 -3.28 15.50 4.03
C GLU A 12 -3.79 14.77 2.78
N LYS A 13 -5.00 14.18 2.85
CA LYS A 13 -5.66 13.56 1.68
C LYS A 13 -5.80 14.56 0.53
N ILE A 14 -6.34 15.74 0.83
CA ILE A 14 -6.62 16.79 -0.14
C ILE A 14 -5.32 17.38 -0.69
N THR A 15 -4.37 17.75 0.18
CA THR A 15 -3.13 18.42 -0.23
C THR A 15 -2.21 17.53 -1.05
N ARG A 16 -2.11 16.23 -0.72
CA ARG A 16 -1.14 15.31 -1.35
C ARG A 16 -1.76 14.33 -2.35
N LYS A 17 -3.06 14.47 -2.67
CA LYS A 17 -3.83 13.54 -3.52
C LYS A 17 -3.64 12.08 -3.09
N LEU A 18 -3.71 11.84 -1.78
CA LEU A 18 -3.57 10.50 -1.20
C LEU A 18 -4.94 9.80 -1.13
N ALA A 19 -4.96 8.49 -1.23
CA ALA A 19 -6.12 7.64 -1.01
C ALA A 19 -6.09 7.08 0.41
N ILE A 20 -7.26 6.98 1.04
CA ILE A 20 -7.43 6.27 2.31
C ILE A 20 -7.70 4.81 1.97
N ILE A 21 -6.90 3.91 2.51
CA ILE A 21 -6.99 2.47 2.24
C ILE A 21 -7.10 1.73 3.59
N PRO A 22 -8.06 0.81 3.75
CA PRO A 22 -8.09 -0.07 4.90
C PRO A 22 -6.93 -1.07 4.81
N LEU A 23 -6.13 -1.16 5.85
CA LEU A 23 -5.07 -2.18 5.98
C LEU A 23 -5.60 -3.45 6.64
N PHE A 24 -6.37 -3.28 7.71
CA PHE A 24 -6.83 -4.39 8.52
C PHE A 24 -8.19 -4.09 9.14
N ILE A 25 -9.02 -5.13 9.17
CA ILE A 25 -10.30 -5.12 9.87
C ILE A 25 -10.24 -6.28 10.86
N GLY A 26 -10.29 -5.96 12.15
CA GLY A 26 -10.25 -6.94 13.22
C GLY A 26 -11.27 -6.64 14.31
N GLN A 27 -11.49 -7.59 15.19
CA GLN A 27 -12.41 -7.44 16.31
C GLN A 27 -11.62 -7.39 17.61
N LYS A 28 -11.88 -6.36 18.44
CA LYS A 28 -11.31 -6.26 19.80
C LYS A 28 -12.44 -5.91 20.77
N ASN A 29 -12.68 -6.78 21.76
CA ASN A 29 -13.67 -6.61 22.83
C ASN A 29 -15.07 -6.20 22.30
N ARG A 30 -15.66 -7.03 21.42
CA ARG A 30 -16.96 -6.81 20.75
C ARG A 30 -17.05 -5.57 19.84
N LYS A 31 -15.94 -4.85 19.62
CA LYS A 31 -15.88 -3.71 18.69
C LYS A 31 -15.05 -4.08 17.46
N ILE A 32 -15.49 -3.65 16.29
CA ILE A 32 -14.68 -3.72 15.07
C ILE A 32 -13.67 -2.58 15.11
N LYS A 33 -12.40 -2.92 14.94
CA LYS A 33 -11.30 -1.98 14.74
C LYS A 33 -10.86 -2.02 13.29
N LEU A 34 -10.65 -0.83 12.75
CA LEU A 34 -10.23 -0.63 11.37
C LEU A 34 -8.93 0.16 11.40
N GLU A 35 -7.87 -0.42 10.83
CA GLU A 35 -6.62 0.27 10.60
C GLU A 35 -6.63 0.84 9.18
N ILE A 36 -6.37 2.14 9.08
CA ILE A 36 -6.38 2.88 7.81
C ILE A 36 -5.01 3.48 7.54
N ALA A 37 -4.60 3.44 6.28
CA ALA A 37 -3.39 4.09 5.80
C ALA A 37 -3.71 5.14 4.73
N LEU A 38 -2.83 6.13 4.62
CA LEU A 38 -2.80 7.07 3.50
C LEU A 38 -1.74 6.60 2.50
N ALA A 39 -2.17 6.27 1.28
CA ALA A 39 -1.26 5.84 0.22
C ALA A 39 -1.38 6.74 -1.00
N LYS A 40 -0.29 6.91 -1.73
CA LYS A 40 -0.28 7.57 -3.05
C LYS A 40 -0.38 6.51 -4.14
N GLY A 41 -1.24 6.73 -5.13
CA GLY A 41 -1.25 5.89 -6.33
C GLY A 41 0.11 5.94 -7.05
N LYS A 42 0.63 4.80 -7.48
CA LYS A 42 1.89 4.73 -8.25
C LYS A 42 1.74 5.38 -9.63
N THR A 43 2.74 6.17 -10.01
CA THR A 43 2.82 6.84 -11.31
C THR A 43 3.07 5.81 -12.42
N LYS A 44 2.71 6.10 -13.68
CA LYS A 44 2.94 5.18 -14.81
C LYS A 44 4.43 4.79 -14.96
N LEU A 45 5.33 5.71 -14.62
CA LEU A 45 6.77 5.49 -14.62
C LEU A 45 7.19 4.43 -13.58
N ASP A 46 6.67 4.52 -12.36
CA ASP A 46 6.95 3.58 -11.27
C ASP A 46 6.48 2.16 -11.59
N LYS A 47 5.39 2.03 -12.36
CA LYS A 47 4.88 0.73 -12.82
C LYS A 47 5.87 0.04 -13.76
N ARG A 48 6.54 0.77 -14.66
CA ARG A 48 7.53 0.19 -15.58
C ARG A 48 8.74 -0.37 -14.83
N ASN A 49 9.25 0.37 -13.85
CA ASN A 49 10.37 -0.10 -13.02
C ASN A 49 9.98 -1.34 -12.21
N LEU A 50 8.77 -1.34 -11.64
CA LEU A 50 8.26 -2.49 -10.89
C LEU A 50 8.08 -3.74 -11.76
N ILE A 51 7.59 -3.58 -12.99
CA ILE A 51 7.42 -4.68 -13.94
C ILE A 51 8.80 -5.25 -14.31
N LYS A 52 9.78 -4.38 -14.61
CA LYS A 52 11.16 -4.80 -14.88
C LYS A 52 11.79 -5.57 -13.72
N GLU A 53 11.72 -5.06 -12.50
CA GLU A 53 12.23 -5.77 -11.31
C GLU A 53 11.55 -7.13 -11.12
N ARG A 54 10.24 -7.18 -11.33
CA ARG A 54 9.45 -8.41 -11.14
C ARG A 54 9.80 -9.47 -12.19
N ASP A 55 10.02 -9.04 -13.44
CA ASP A 55 10.45 -9.93 -14.51
C ASP A 55 11.89 -10.42 -14.28
N GLN A 56 12.82 -9.52 -13.91
CA GLN A 56 14.20 -9.90 -13.54
C GLN A 56 14.25 -10.91 -12.40
N LYS A 57 13.46 -10.70 -11.33
CA LYS A 57 13.37 -11.66 -10.21
C LYS A 57 12.81 -13.01 -10.67
N ARG A 58 11.82 -13.01 -11.56
CA ARG A 58 11.22 -14.24 -12.09
C ARG A 58 12.20 -15.02 -12.96
N GLU A 59 12.99 -14.31 -13.76
CA GLU A 59 14.01 -14.89 -14.63
C GLU A 59 15.18 -15.46 -13.80
N ALA A 60 15.69 -14.70 -12.83
CA ALA A 60 16.69 -15.18 -11.88
C ALA A 60 16.22 -16.43 -11.11
N ALA A 61 14.95 -16.45 -10.67
CA ALA A 61 14.36 -17.62 -10.01
C ALA A 61 14.25 -18.84 -10.95
N LYS A 62 13.96 -18.64 -12.24
CA LYS A 62 13.97 -19.73 -13.24
C LYS A 62 15.38 -20.28 -13.46
N PHE A 63 16.38 -19.42 -13.59
CA PHE A 63 17.78 -19.85 -13.72
C PHE A 63 18.21 -20.68 -12.51
N LEU A 64 17.98 -20.19 -11.29
CA LEU A 64 18.31 -20.93 -10.07
C LEU A 64 17.62 -22.30 -9.97
N LYS A 65 16.40 -22.41 -10.49
CA LYS A 65 15.62 -23.66 -10.47
C LYS A 65 16.02 -24.67 -11.56
N ASN A 66 16.68 -24.22 -12.63
CA ASN A 66 17.19 -25.10 -13.70
C ASN A 66 18.63 -25.58 -13.45
N TYR A 67 19.36 -24.93 -12.53
CA TYR A 67 20.72 -25.32 -12.13
C TYR A 67 20.75 -26.36 -11.01
N TYR A 68 19.60 -26.70 -10.42
CA TYR A 68 19.38 -27.77 -9.45
C TYR A 68 18.48 -28.84 -10.10
#